data_AF-A0A6A3FPY5-F1
#
_entry.id   AF-A0A6A3FPY5-F1
#
_cell.length_a   1.000
_cell.length_b   1.000
_cell.length_c   1.000
_cell.angle_alpha   90.00
_cell.angle_beta   90.00
_cell.angle_gamma   90.00
#
_symmetry.space_group_name_H-M   'P 1'
#
loop_
_entity.id
_entity.type
_entity.pdbx_description
1 polymer ?
#
loop_
_entity_poly.entity_id
_entity_poly.type
_entity_poly.pdbx_seq_one_letter_code
_entity_poly.pdbx_strand_id
1 'polypeptide(L)'
;MSSPTASSTTSSMDDSPRFQMQSDFDDELQLQFAPPEAGNAPVYVAGEVASPVTQYRDAPFQFTTAPMGRLEELDSFSLFPSTGKQSAMQLATPTSKHKQVIASPSSPSAAVEVPLKEGWDSFFGSAFPSFPSFAAPEKIMAAVQDALKPFECSVRVENWWTLRVSWLCVAEEIAFSISLSKEQSGGDGEKYEVAFRREFGDELAFHQLVECVRARCSDVDAEPLFFAESTLEPWLDAAQELKGRRYAIRDIEAAQLVKEMNAQLDADTLYEVAKMVKNHCRHQGNRRLFLETDRSGFVQALKSMLADSEVLARFAAFILLQYAKDSCDEGVELFSSAFERNSVELLLSELECRESESVCARFTIPMLAEIQQSRIFV
;
A
#
# COMPACT_ATOMS: atom_id res chain seq x y z
N MET A 1 38.30 45.36 63.39
CA MET A 1 37.77 46.61 62.81
C MET A 1 38.57 46.93 61.55
N SER A 2 37.92 47.52 60.55
CA SER A 2 38.54 48.22 59.40
C SER A 2 39.27 47.40 58.32
N SER A 3 38.56 47.12 57.22
CA SER A 3 39.04 47.40 55.84
C SER A 3 38.95 48.94 55.59
N PRO A 4 39.46 49.58 54.50
CA PRO A 4 39.47 49.19 53.07
C PRO A 4 40.91 49.30 52.46
N THR A 5 41.24 49.52 51.17
CA THR A 5 40.51 50.02 49.98
C THR A 5 41.12 49.49 48.65
N ALA A 6 40.44 49.78 47.54
CA ALA A 6 40.64 49.33 46.16
C ALA A 6 41.17 50.41 45.18
N SER A 7 41.63 49.98 43.99
CA SER A 7 41.49 50.63 42.65
C SER A 7 42.18 49.71 41.59
N SER A 8 41.49 49.05 40.64
CA SER A 8 40.93 49.55 39.35
C SER A 8 42.04 49.81 38.29
N THR A 9 42.04 49.27 37.05
CA THR A 9 40.95 49.12 36.05
C THR A 9 41.19 48.07 34.91
N THR A 10 40.13 47.33 34.54
CA THR A 10 39.57 47.01 33.18
C THR A 10 40.31 46.21 32.07
N SER A 11 39.67 45.13 31.58
CA SER A 11 39.12 45.03 30.19
C SER A 11 38.25 43.77 29.91
N SER A 12 37.18 43.96 29.12
CA SER A 12 36.29 43.04 28.38
C SER A 12 35.80 41.69 28.95
N MET A 13 34.46 41.58 28.97
CA MET A 13 33.63 40.36 28.88
C MET A 13 33.93 39.55 27.60
N ASP A 14 33.77 38.22 27.62
CA ASP A 14 32.45 37.62 27.30
C ASP A 14 32.29 36.17 27.79
N ASP A 15 31.03 35.78 28.00
CA ASP A 15 30.63 34.66 28.87
C ASP A 15 30.09 33.45 28.08
N SER A 16 30.24 32.23 28.63
CA SER A 16 29.60 31.00 28.11
C SER A 16 29.69 29.85 29.11
N PRO A 17 28.68 29.65 29.99
CA PRO A 17 28.70 28.58 30.98
C PRO A 17 28.25 27.22 30.41
N ARG A 18 28.87 26.15 30.92
CA ARG A 18 28.42 24.76 30.74
C ARG A 18 27.04 24.56 31.37
N PHE A 19 26.13 23.91 30.65
CA PHE A 19 24.94 23.30 31.25
C PHE A 19 25.06 21.77 31.27
N GLN A 20 25.16 21.22 32.48
CA GLN A 20 24.68 19.85 32.74
C GLN A 20 23.17 19.93 32.88
N MET A 21 22.44 19.03 32.24
CA MET A 21 21.01 18.87 32.45
C MET A 21 20.77 17.51 33.12
N GLN A 22 20.55 17.54 34.43
CA GLN A 22 19.82 16.48 35.11
C GLN A 22 18.35 16.64 34.75
N SER A 23 17.66 15.52 34.51
CA SER A 23 16.26 15.50 34.08
C SER A 23 15.48 14.61 35.05
N ASP A 24 14.81 15.24 36.02
CA ASP A 24 13.80 14.58 36.85
C ASP A 24 12.63 15.53 37.15
N PHE A 25 11.46 15.10 36.67
CA PHE A 25 10.09 15.29 37.21
C PHE A 25 9.34 16.64 37.20
N ASP A 26 8.04 16.45 36.89
CA ASP A 26 6.81 17.19 37.21
C ASP A 26 6.61 18.66 36.80
N ASP A 27 5.62 18.85 35.91
CA ASP A 27 4.78 20.05 35.86
C ASP A 27 3.32 19.65 35.54
N GLU A 28 2.46 19.65 36.57
CA GLU A 28 1.00 19.51 36.42
C GLU A 28 0.41 20.83 35.89
N LEU A 29 -0.31 20.81 34.77
CA LEU A 29 -1.07 21.98 34.32
C LEU A 29 -2.36 22.16 35.14
N GLN A 30 -2.24 22.82 36.29
CA GLN A 30 -3.38 23.28 37.09
C GLN A 30 -4.09 24.45 36.40
N LEU A 31 -5.25 24.17 35.80
CA LEU A 31 -6.13 25.21 35.24
C LEU A 31 -6.82 25.99 36.37
N GLN A 32 -6.33 27.20 36.62
CA GLN A 32 -6.83 28.09 37.66
C GLN A 32 -8.10 28.81 37.20
N PHE A 33 -9.27 28.39 37.69
CA PHE A 33 -10.54 29.08 37.44
C PHE A 33 -10.66 30.33 38.34
N ALA A 34 -11.13 31.44 37.76
CA ALA A 34 -11.39 32.68 38.50
C ALA A 34 -12.58 32.53 39.48
N PRO A 35 -12.57 33.21 40.64
CA PRO A 35 -13.64 33.11 41.62
C PRO A 35 -14.92 33.84 41.16
N PRO A 36 -16.11 33.40 41.62
CA PRO A 36 -17.38 34.02 41.24
C PRO A 36 -17.68 35.28 42.06
N GLU A 37 -17.96 36.40 41.39
CA GLU A 37 -18.69 37.50 42.03
C GLU A 37 -20.20 37.21 42.08
N ALA A 38 -20.85 37.61 43.17
CA ALA A 38 -22.22 37.24 43.46
C ALA A 38 -23.24 38.15 42.75
N GLY A 39 -24.34 37.55 42.29
CA GLY A 39 -25.60 38.27 42.06
C GLY A 39 -25.95 38.61 40.62
N ASN A 40 -26.38 37.60 39.85
CA ASN A 40 -27.66 37.61 39.12
C ASN A 40 -27.76 36.35 38.26
N ALA A 41 -28.79 35.53 38.48
CA ALA A 41 -29.09 34.39 37.62
C ALA A 41 -30.01 34.81 36.46
N PRO A 42 -29.62 34.57 35.21
CA PRO A 42 -30.57 34.37 34.13
C PRO A 42 -30.75 32.85 33.90
N VAL A 43 -31.93 32.34 34.21
CA VAL A 43 -32.36 31.02 33.73
C VAL A 43 -32.47 31.12 32.20
N TYR A 44 -31.74 30.28 31.47
CA TYR A 44 -31.99 30.04 30.06
C TYR A 44 -32.17 28.55 29.75
N VAL A 45 -33.13 28.31 28.86
CA VAL A 45 -33.71 27.00 28.54
C VAL A 45 -32.73 26.13 27.75
N ALA A 46 -32.79 24.82 27.95
CA ALA A 46 -32.06 23.86 27.13
C ALA A 46 -32.50 23.98 25.65
N GLY A 47 -31.62 24.52 24.81
CA GLY A 47 -31.72 24.46 23.36
C GLY A 47 -30.66 23.52 22.82
N GLU A 48 -31.07 22.54 22.00
CA GLU A 48 -30.16 21.62 21.34
C GLU A 48 -29.25 22.38 20.36
N VAL A 49 -27.94 22.22 20.51
CA VAL A 49 -26.97 22.58 19.47
C VAL A 49 -26.31 21.28 19.02
N ALA A 50 -26.79 20.74 17.91
CA ALA A 50 -26.21 19.56 17.28
C ALA A 50 -24.87 19.92 16.64
N SER A 51 -23.77 19.36 17.16
CA SER A 51 -22.52 19.25 16.39
C SER A 51 -22.73 18.23 15.26
N PRO A 52 -22.20 18.48 14.05
CA PRO A 52 -22.33 17.54 12.93
C PRO A 52 -21.45 16.31 13.17
N VAL A 53 -22.05 15.26 13.75
CA VAL A 53 -21.46 13.93 13.77
C VAL A 53 -21.70 13.28 12.41
N THR A 54 -20.65 13.05 11.63
CA THR A 54 -20.70 12.27 10.40
C THR A 54 -20.89 10.79 10.71
N GLN A 55 -22.12 10.40 11.03
CA GLN A 55 -22.52 9.00 11.06
C GLN A 55 -22.77 8.50 9.63
N TYR A 56 -21.80 7.80 9.07
CA TYR A 56 -22.06 6.81 8.01
C TYR A 56 -21.77 5.42 8.59
N ARG A 57 -22.84 4.75 9.02
CA ARG A 57 -22.85 3.32 9.33
C ARG A 57 -24.05 2.68 8.66
N ASP A 58 -23.85 1.41 8.28
CA ASP A 58 -24.89 0.41 8.06
C ASP A 58 -25.83 0.64 6.85
N ALA A 59 -25.27 0.56 5.64
CA ALA A 59 -26.01 0.07 4.47
C ALA A 59 -25.87 -1.47 4.38
N PRO A 60 -26.95 -2.24 4.27
CA PRO A 60 -26.86 -3.70 4.20
C PRO A 60 -26.41 -4.17 2.81
N PHE A 61 -25.15 -4.56 2.68
CA PHE A 61 -24.64 -5.18 1.46
C PHE A 61 -25.26 -6.58 1.27
N GLN A 62 -26.00 -6.75 0.18
CA GLN A 62 -26.43 -8.07 -0.28
C GLN A 62 -25.24 -8.78 -0.92
N PHE A 63 -24.70 -9.80 -0.25
CA PHE A 63 -23.73 -10.71 -0.84
C PHE A 63 -24.35 -11.44 -2.04
N THR A 64 -23.89 -11.14 -3.25
CA THR A 64 -24.06 -12.03 -4.41
C THR A 64 -22.95 -13.08 -4.41
N THR A 65 -23.03 -14.04 -3.48
CA THR A 65 -22.20 -15.24 -3.49
C THR A 65 -22.66 -16.18 -4.61
N ALA A 66 -22.09 -15.99 -5.80
CA ALA A 66 -22.15 -17.03 -6.83
C ALA A 66 -21.34 -18.26 -6.33
N PRO A 67 -21.93 -19.46 -6.26
CA PRO A 67 -21.22 -20.63 -5.77
C PRO A 67 -20.14 -21.07 -6.76
N MET A 68 -18.92 -21.30 -6.25
CA MET A 68 -17.79 -21.92 -6.95
C MET A 68 -18.13 -23.36 -7.37
N GLY A 69 -18.83 -23.52 -8.49
CA GLY A 69 -19.40 -24.82 -8.88
C GLY A 69 -19.96 -24.91 -10.31
N ARG A 70 -19.45 -24.14 -11.27
CA ARG A 70 -19.71 -24.30 -12.73
C ARG A 70 -18.57 -23.80 -13.62
N LEU A 71 -17.35 -24.32 -13.41
CA LEU A 71 -16.19 -23.97 -14.26
C LEU A 71 -15.88 -25.04 -15.34
N GLU A 72 -16.64 -26.14 -15.40
CA GLU A 72 -16.46 -27.24 -16.38
C GLU A 72 -17.39 -27.17 -17.62
N GLU A 73 -18.28 -26.18 -17.73
CA GLU A 73 -19.23 -26.07 -18.86
C GLU A 73 -18.79 -25.09 -19.99
N LEU A 74 -17.65 -24.40 -19.85
CA LEU A 74 -17.22 -23.39 -20.83
C LEU A 74 -16.40 -23.94 -22.02
N ASP A 75 -15.92 -25.18 -21.96
CA ASP A 75 -15.13 -25.82 -23.04
C ASP A 75 -15.97 -26.36 -24.23
N SER A 76 -17.27 -26.06 -24.28
CA SER A 76 -18.20 -26.61 -25.28
C SER A 76 -18.92 -25.59 -26.17
N PHE A 77 -18.21 -24.56 -26.62
CA PHE A 77 -18.66 -23.66 -27.72
C PHE A 77 -17.76 -23.71 -28.96
N SER A 78 -17.79 -24.86 -29.65
CA SER A 78 -17.21 -25.00 -31.00
C SER A 78 -18.07 -24.28 -32.06
N LEU A 79 -17.77 -23.01 -32.35
CA LEU A 79 -18.48 -22.20 -33.35
C LEU A 79 -18.02 -22.48 -34.80
N PHE A 80 -18.09 -23.75 -35.23
CA PHE A 80 -18.01 -24.14 -36.64
C PHE A 80 -19.22 -24.99 -37.05
N PRO A 81 -20.15 -24.49 -37.86
CA PRO A 81 -21.26 -25.31 -38.38
C PRO A 81 -20.74 -26.28 -39.44
N SER A 82 -20.46 -27.52 -39.03
CA SER A 82 -20.07 -28.61 -39.92
C SER A 82 -21.25 -29.54 -40.24
N THR A 83 -22.04 -29.18 -41.27
CA THR A 83 -22.92 -30.14 -41.98
C THR A 83 -22.83 -29.91 -43.48
N GLY A 84 -22.22 -30.86 -44.20
CA GLY A 84 -22.09 -30.78 -45.65
C GLY A 84 -23.19 -31.54 -46.38
N LYS A 85 -23.52 -31.08 -47.60
CA LYS A 85 -23.64 -31.94 -48.81
C LYS A 85 -23.81 -31.14 -50.10
N GLN A 86 -22.79 -31.30 -50.97
CA GLN A 86 -22.83 -31.32 -52.44
C GLN A 86 -23.91 -30.54 -53.23
N SER A 87 -23.45 -29.64 -54.10
CA SER A 87 -23.78 -29.72 -55.53
C SER A 87 -22.61 -29.18 -56.37
N ALA A 88 -22.55 -29.52 -57.66
CA ALA A 88 -21.35 -29.39 -58.48
C ALA A 88 -21.56 -28.59 -59.78
N MET A 89 -20.42 -28.15 -60.32
CA MET A 89 -20.14 -27.77 -61.72
C MET A 89 -20.53 -26.39 -62.28
N GLN A 90 -19.49 -25.81 -62.91
CA GLN A 90 -19.46 -24.90 -64.07
C GLN A 90 -19.95 -23.45 -63.89
N LEU A 91 -19.44 -22.44 -64.62
CA LEU A 91 -18.20 -22.14 -65.36
C LEU A 91 -18.55 -20.87 -66.19
N ALA A 92 -18.11 -19.67 -65.80
CA ALA A 92 -18.05 -18.51 -66.70
C ALA A 92 -17.24 -17.34 -66.12
N THR A 93 -16.05 -17.11 -66.67
CA THR A 93 -15.41 -15.78 -66.78
C THR A 93 -16.05 -15.00 -67.97
N PRO A 94 -15.79 -13.69 -68.23
CA PRO A 94 -14.61 -12.91 -67.81
C PRO A 94 -14.81 -11.39 -67.53
N THR A 95 -13.66 -10.71 -67.30
CA THR A 95 -13.41 -9.25 -67.38
C THR A 95 -14.10 -8.33 -66.35
N SER A 96 -13.36 -7.55 -65.55
CA SER A 96 -12.57 -6.43 -66.10
C SER A 96 -11.38 -5.95 -65.24
N LYS A 97 -10.31 -5.60 -65.95
CA LYS A 97 -9.24 -4.62 -65.63
C LYS A 97 -8.50 -4.74 -64.29
N HIS A 98 -7.32 -5.35 -64.37
CA HIS A 98 -6.17 -5.07 -63.50
C HIS A 98 -6.01 -3.56 -63.22
N LYS A 99 -5.87 -3.23 -61.94
CA LYS A 99 -4.88 -2.22 -61.50
C LYS A 99 -4.17 -2.78 -60.27
N GLN A 100 -3.21 -3.69 -60.53
CA GLN A 100 -2.26 -4.12 -59.51
C GLN A 100 -1.44 -2.89 -59.10
N VAL A 101 -1.82 -2.27 -57.99
CA VAL A 101 -0.91 -1.42 -57.23
C VAL A 101 0.08 -2.38 -56.58
N ILE A 102 1.28 -2.45 -57.14
CA ILE A 102 2.41 -3.09 -56.49
C ILE A 102 2.67 -2.25 -55.23
N ALA A 103 2.24 -2.74 -54.08
CA ALA A 103 2.56 -2.12 -52.81
C ALA A 103 4.07 -2.26 -52.56
N SER A 104 4.79 -1.15 -52.55
CA SER A 104 6.20 -1.12 -52.20
C SER A 104 6.38 -1.67 -50.79
N PRO A 105 7.30 -2.62 -50.54
CA PRO A 105 7.52 -3.22 -49.22
C PRO A 105 8.40 -2.30 -48.34
N SER A 106 8.04 -1.01 -48.26
CA SER A 106 8.91 0.04 -47.73
C SER A 106 8.11 1.21 -47.13
N SER A 107 7.35 0.93 -46.08
CA SER A 107 6.90 1.95 -45.12
C SER A 107 7.48 1.62 -43.73
N PRO A 108 7.94 2.62 -42.97
CA PRO A 108 8.56 2.39 -41.67
C PRO A 108 7.51 1.97 -40.63
N SER A 109 7.99 1.25 -39.60
CA SER A 109 7.30 0.83 -38.36
C SER A 109 5.84 1.25 -38.25
N ALA A 110 4.91 0.30 -38.39
CA ALA A 110 3.51 0.54 -38.09
C ALA A 110 3.39 1.09 -36.66
N ALA A 111 2.85 2.30 -36.52
CA ALA A 111 2.56 2.86 -35.21
C ALA A 111 1.51 1.97 -34.53
N VAL A 112 1.77 1.54 -33.30
CA VAL A 112 0.85 0.68 -32.55
C VAL A 112 -0.34 1.54 -32.13
N GLU A 113 -1.49 1.39 -32.79
CA GLU A 113 -2.68 2.18 -32.49
C GLU A 113 -3.15 1.93 -31.03
N VAL A 114 -3.67 2.97 -30.39
CA VAL A 114 -4.26 2.87 -29.04
C VAL A 114 -5.59 2.11 -29.13
N PRO A 115 -5.85 1.10 -28.28
CA PRO A 115 -7.12 0.37 -28.25
C PRO A 115 -8.32 1.31 -28.11
N LEU A 116 -9.38 1.09 -28.89
CA LEU A 116 -10.65 1.77 -28.69
C LEU A 116 -11.33 1.22 -27.43
N LYS A 117 -11.94 2.10 -26.63
CA LYS A 117 -12.76 1.67 -25.49
C LYS A 117 -13.97 0.88 -26.01
N GLU A 118 -14.06 -0.40 -25.63
CA GLU A 118 -15.18 -1.26 -26.05
C GLU A 118 -16.46 -0.94 -25.28
N GLY A 119 -17.62 -1.23 -25.90
CA GLY A 119 -18.92 -0.84 -25.34
C GLY A 119 -19.20 -1.43 -23.95
N TRP A 120 -18.74 -2.65 -23.67
CA TRP A 120 -18.92 -3.29 -22.36
C TRP A 120 -18.13 -2.60 -21.25
N ASP A 121 -16.90 -2.15 -21.53
CA ASP A 121 -16.10 -1.35 -20.60
C ASP A 121 -16.72 0.04 -20.35
N SER A 122 -17.55 0.54 -21.27
CA SER A 122 -18.32 1.78 -21.04
C SER A 122 -19.53 1.58 -20.11
N PHE A 123 -20.07 0.36 -19.99
CA PHE A 123 -21.20 0.07 -19.08
C PHE A 123 -20.75 -0.27 -17.64
N PHE A 124 -19.57 -0.87 -17.46
CA PHE A 124 -19.01 -1.18 -16.14
C PHE A 124 -17.90 -0.22 -15.70
N GLY A 125 -17.35 0.59 -16.60
CA GLY A 125 -16.19 1.46 -16.35
C GLY A 125 -16.41 2.54 -15.28
N SER A 126 -17.66 2.92 -14.99
CA SER A 126 -17.97 3.87 -13.91
C SER A 126 -17.71 3.32 -12.50
N ALA A 127 -17.39 2.03 -12.35
CA ALA A 127 -17.02 1.41 -11.08
C ALA A 127 -15.51 1.42 -10.80
N PHE A 128 -14.67 1.71 -11.80
CA PHE A 128 -13.21 1.65 -11.67
C PHE A 128 -12.61 3.06 -11.65
N PRO A 129 -11.58 3.32 -10.83
CA PRO A 129 -10.83 4.57 -10.89
C PRO A 129 -10.28 4.80 -12.30
N SER A 130 -10.55 5.97 -12.86
CA SER A 130 -10.02 6.39 -14.16
C SER A 130 -9.82 7.91 -14.19
N PHE A 131 -9.16 8.38 -15.24
CA PHE A 131 -9.15 9.80 -15.59
C PHE A 131 -9.10 10.05 -17.10
N PRO A 132 -9.73 11.13 -17.60
CA PRO A 132 -9.66 11.53 -19.00
C PRO A 132 -8.37 12.29 -19.32
N SER A 133 -7.89 12.19 -20.55
CA SER A 133 -6.75 12.96 -21.05
C SER A 133 -6.94 13.37 -22.52
N PHE A 134 -6.34 14.51 -22.87
CA PHE A 134 -6.22 15.03 -24.24
C PHE A 134 -4.74 15.12 -24.68
N ALA A 135 -3.82 14.56 -23.90
CA ALA A 135 -2.40 14.54 -24.23
C ALA A 135 -2.06 13.42 -25.24
N ALA A 136 -0.86 13.49 -25.84
CA ALA A 136 -0.37 12.41 -26.70
C ALA A 136 -0.23 11.10 -25.90
N PRO A 137 -0.65 9.94 -26.45
CA PRO A 137 -0.60 8.64 -25.77
C PRO A 137 0.74 8.31 -25.12
N GLU A 138 1.85 8.57 -25.80
CA GLU A 138 3.21 8.32 -25.30
C GLU A 138 3.54 9.21 -24.11
N LYS A 139 3.06 10.46 -24.09
CA LYS A 139 3.21 11.36 -22.94
C LYS A 139 2.41 10.84 -21.74
N ILE A 140 1.19 10.35 -21.98
CA ILE A 140 0.33 9.79 -20.91
C ILE A 140 1.02 8.57 -20.29
N MET A 141 1.46 7.60 -21.09
CA MET A 141 2.11 6.39 -20.59
C MET A 141 3.44 6.70 -19.87
N ALA A 142 4.22 7.68 -20.35
CA ALA A 142 5.42 8.13 -19.67
C ALA A 142 5.11 8.78 -18.31
N ALA A 143 4.12 9.69 -18.26
CA ALA A 143 3.72 10.35 -17.02
C ALA A 143 3.20 9.35 -15.97
N VAL A 144 2.42 8.34 -16.38
CA VAL A 144 1.96 7.27 -15.47
C VAL A 144 3.13 6.41 -14.96
N GLN A 145 4.07 6.04 -15.83
CA GLN A 145 5.27 5.30 -15.39
C GLN A 145 6.16 6.12 -14.44
N ASP A 146 6.33 7.41 -14.70
CA ASP A 146 7.08 8.33 -13.83
C ASP A 146 6.37 8.54 -12.49
N ALA A 147 5.04 8.64 -12.47
CA ALA A 147 4.24 8.76 -11.26
C ALA A 147 4.30 7.52 -10.35
N LEU A 148 4.55 6.32 -10.90
CA LEU A 148 4.70 5.07 -10.15
C LEU A 148 6.09 4.88 -9.49
N LYS A 149 7.14 5.54 -10.00
CA LYS A 149 8.52 5.36 -9.50
C LYS A 149 8.69 5.64 -7.99
N PRO A 150 8.11 6.70 -7.40
CA PRO A 150 8.31 7.03 -5.98
C PRO A 150 7.71 6.02 -5.00
N PHE A 151 6.77 5.18 -5.47
CA PHE A 151 6.13 4.13 -4.67
C PHE A 151 6.82 2.76 -4.87
N GLU A 152 7.96 2.77 -5.55
CA GLU A 152 8.79 1.60 -5.84
C GLU A 152 8.01 0.46 -6.51
N CYS A 153 7.02 0.73 -7.38
CA CYS A 153 6.18 -0.30 -7.99
C CYS A 153 6.90 -1.21 -9.02
N SER A 154 6.31 -2.38 -9.30
CA SER A 154 6.80 -3.39 -10.26
C SER A 154 6.05 -3.26 -11.58
N VAL A 155 6.58 -2.49 -12.51
CA VAL A 155 5.89 -2.17 -13.77
C VAL A 155 6.39 -3.07 -14.89
N ARG A 156 5.48 -3.84 -15.50
CA ARG A 156 5.71 -4.60 -16.74
C ARG A 156 4.79 -4.04 -17.83
N VAL A 157 5.34 -3.74 -19.00
CA VAL A 157 4.57 -3.26 -20.16
C VAL A 157 4.12 -4.47 -20.99
N GLU A 158 2.83 -4.66 -21.19
CA GLU A 158 2.28 -5.85 -21.87
C GLU A 158 2.12 -5.64 -23.38
N ASN A 159 1.48 -4.53 -23.79
CA ASN A 159 1.10 -4.24 -25.18
C ASN A 159 1.28 -2.75 -25.55
N TRP A 160 2.29 -2.10 -24.96
CA TRP A 160 2.56 -0.64 -24.97
C TRP A 160 1.54 0.23 -24.24
N TRP A 161 0.26 -0.11 -24.29
CA TRP A 161 -0.85 0.69 -23.73
C TRP A 161 -1.40 0.16 -22.40
N THR A 162 -0.97 -1.03 -21.98
CA THR A 162 -1.29 -1.64 -20.68
C THR A 162 -0.02 -1.88 -19.87
N LEU A 163 -0.05 -1.41 -18.63
CA LEU A 163 0.92 -1.69 -17.57
C LEU A 163 0.34 -2.72 -16.61
N ARG A 164 1.07 -3.79 -16.32
CA ARG A 164 0.84 -4.63 -15.13
C ARG A 164 1.71 -4.12 -14.01
N VAL A 165 1.10 -3.88 -12.85
CA VAL A 165 1.74 -3.29 -11.68
C VAL A 165 1.56 -4.22 -10.49
N SER A 166 2.66 -4.63 -9.87
CA SER A 166 2.66 -5.26 -8.53
C SER A 166 3.38 -4.34 -7.54
N TRP A 167 2.77 -4.13 -6.37
CA TRP A 167 3.26 -3.23 -5.33
C TRP A 167 3.20 -3.94 -3.98
N LEU A 168 4.29 -3.91 -3.22
CA LEU A 168 4.35 -4.48 -1.87
C LEU A 168 4.13 -3.38 -0.83
N CYS A 169 2.86 -3.13 -0.49
CA CYS A 169 2.48 -2.15 0.50
C CYS A 169 2.49 -2.77 1.91
N VAL A 170 3.46 -2.39 2.76
CA VAL A 170 3.55 -2.90 4.14
C VAL A 170 3.50 -4.45 4.17
N ALA A 171 4.28 -5.09 3.30
CA ALA A 171 4.32 -6.54 3.06
C ALA A 171 3.04 -7.21 2.49
N GLU A 172 1.96 -6.46 2.23
CA GLU A 172 0.82 -6.93 1.44
C GLU A 172 1.06 -6.69 -0.05
N GLU A 173 0.79 -7.69 -0.89
CA GLU A 173 0.87 -7.54 -2.34
C GLU A 173 -0.43 -6.97 -2.90
N ILE A 174 -0.30 -5.93 -3.71
CA ILE A 174 -1.38 -5.30 -4.46
C ILE A 174 -1.01 -5.39 -5.94
N ALA A 175 -1.80 -6.16 -6.68
CA ALA A 175 -1.63 -6.36 -8.11
C ALA A 175 -2.76 -5.66 -8.86
N PHE A 176 -2.42 -4.90 -9.89
CA PHE A 176 -3.38 -4.14 -10.69
C PHE A 176 -2.85 -3.87 -12.10
N SER A 177 -3.76 -3.53 -13.01
CA SER A 177 -3.44 -3.05 -14.35
C SER A 177 -3.81 -1.58 -14.53
N ILE A 178 -3.05 -0.90 -15.37
CA ILE A 178 -3.37 0.44 -15.88
C ILE A 178 -3.43 0.36 -17.39
N SER A 179 -4.58 0.68 -17.98
CA SER A 179 -4.81 0.61 -19.42
C SER A 179 -5.18 1.98 -19.99
N LEU A 180 -4.50 2.38 -21.07
CA LEU A 180 -4.91 3.51 -21.91
C LEU A 180 -5.88 3.03 -23.00
N SER A 181 -7.01 3.69 -23.12
CA SER A 181 -7.95 3.48 -24.22
C SER A 181 -8.35 4.81 -24.88
N LYS A 182 -8.73 4.76 -26.15
CA LYS A 182 -9.25 5.90 -26.92
C LYS A 182 -10.79 5.87 -26.90
N GLU A 183 -11.38 6.99 -26.48
CA GLU A 183 -12.83 7.12 -26.38
C GLU A 183 -13.45 7.41 -27.75
N GLN A 184 -14.59 6.78 -28.06
CA GLN A 184 -15.32 7.00 -29.33
C GLN A 184 -16.17 8.27 -29.26
N SER A 185 -15.52 9.43 -29.12
CA SER A 185 -16.18 10.74 -29.12
C SER A 185 -16.56 11.15 -30.54
N GLY A 186 -17.86 11.32 -30.80
CA GLY A 186 -18.41 11.67 -32.12
C GLY A 186 -18.18 13.11 -32.60
N GLY A 187 -17.25 13.85 -31.99
CA GLY A 187 -16.94 15.23 -32.33
C GLY A 187 -15.79 15.82 -31.50
N ASP A 188 -14.83 16.38 -32.23
CA ASP A 188 -13.67 17.20 -31.81
C ASP A 188 -12.68 16.60 -30.78
N GLY A 189 -11.43 16.41 -31.24
CA GLY A 189 -10.30 15.96 -30.43
C GLY A 189 -10.13 14.43 -30.28
N GLU A 190 -8.88 14.00 -30.10
CA GLU A 190 -8.60 12.65 -29.59
C GLU A 190 -8.70 12.68 -28.05
N LYS A 191 -9.73 12.04 -27.51
CA LYS A 191 -9.90 11.87 -26.07
C LYS A 191 -9.48 10.46 -25.66
N TYR A 192 -8.69 10.38 -24.61
CA TYR A 192 -8.20 9.13 -24.03
C TYR A 192 -8.69 8.97 -22.59
N GLU A 193 -8.75 7.73 -22.13
CA GLU A 193 -9.02 7.36 -20.75
C GLU A 193 -7.90 6.47 -20.22
N VAL A 194 -7.37 6.82 -19.04
CA VAL A 194 -6.48 5.97 -18.26
C VAL A 194 -7.33 5.30 -17.19
N ALA A 195 -7.49 3.98 -17.27
CA ALA A 195 -8.30 3.20 -16.33
C ALA A 195 -7.41 2.29 -15.46
N PHE A 196 -7.69 2.22 -14.16
CA PHE A 196 -6.98 1.41 -13.18
C PHE A 196 -7.88 0.25 -12.72
N ARG A 197 -7.40 -0.99 -12.82
CA ARG A 197 -8.16 -2.19 -12.43
C ARG A 197 -7.38 -3.03 -11.43
N ARG A 198 -7.87 -3.10 -10.19
CA ARG A 198 -7.34 -3.99 -9.15
C ARG A 198 -7.58 -5.45 -9.56
N GLU A 199 -6.53 -6.26 -9.47
CA GLU A 199 -6.55 -7.70 -9.73
C GLU A 199 -6.54 -8.47 -8.40
N PHE A 200 -5.71 -8.02 -7.45
CA PHE A 200 -5.58 -8.61 -6.11
C PHE A 200 -5.09 -7.56 -5.09
N GLY A 201 -5.27 -7.83 -3.80
CA GLY A 201 -4.76 -7.02 -2.68
C GLY A 201 -5.78 -6.05 -2.08
N ASP A 202 -5.33 -5.31 -1.06
CA ASP A 202 -6.16 -4.39 -0.27
C ASP A 202 -6.74 -3.25 -1.14
N GLU A 203 -8.06 -3.08 -1.07
CA GLU A 203 -8.78 -2.13 -1.92
C GLU A 203 -8.56 -0.67 -1.50
N LEU A 204 -8.50 -0.39 -0.19
CA LEU A 204 -8.28 0.96 0.31
C LEU A 204 -6.87 1.45 -0.05
N ALA A 205 -5.87 0.60 0.14
CA ALA A 205 -4.49 0.90 -0.24
C ALA A 205 -4.31 1.08 -1.76
N PHE A 206 -5.02 0.28 -2.58
CA PHE A 206 -5.08 0.48 -4.03
C PHE A 206 -5.68 1.85 -4.39
N HIS A 207 -6.82 2.22 -3.82
CA HIS A 207 -7.45 3.52 -4.10
C HIS A 207 -6.56 4.70 -3.71
N GLN A 208 -5.92 4.65 -2.53
CA GLN A 208 -5.00 5.70 -2.09
C GLN A 208 -3.78 5.82 -3.02
N LEU A 209 -3.18 4.70 -3.47
CA LEU A 209 -2.12 4.74 -4.48
C LEU A 209 -2.59 5.38 -5.78
N VAL A 210 -3.78 5.05 -6.27
CA VAL A 210 -4.33 5.64 -7.51
C VAL A 210 -4.52 7.16 -7.37
N GLU A 211 -5.00 7.65 -6.23
CA GLU A 211 -5.11 9.09 -5.97
C GLU A 211 -3.73 9.78 -5.99
N CYS A 212 -2.71 9.20 -5.34
CA CYS A 212 -1.36 9.73 -5.35
C CYS A 212 -0.71 9.70 -6.75
N VAL A 213 -0.98 8.67 -7.56
CA VAL A 213 -0.54 8.57 -8.96
C VAL A 213 -1.24 9.65 -9.80
N ARG A 214 -2.56 9.82 -9.67
CA ARG A 214 -3.32 10.87 -10.36
C ARG A 214 -2.84 12.27 -10.02
N ALA A 215 -2.58 12.55 -8.74
CA ALA A 215 -2.03 13.84 -8.31
C ALA A 215 -0.68 14.15 -9.00
N ARG A 216 0.16 13.12 -9.19
CA ARG A 216 1.44 13.21 -9.92
C ARG A 216 1.28 13.33 -11.44
N CYS A 217 0.18 12.83 -12.00
CA CYS A 217 -0.17 12.95 -13.43
C CYS A 217 -0.98 14.22 -13.78
N SER A 218 -1.01 15.24 -12.91
CA SER A 218 -1.82 16.46 -13.08
C SER A 218 -1.50 17.31 -14.32
N ASP A 219 -0.43 17.01 -15.06
CA ASP A 219 -0.08 17.64 -16.35
C ASP A 219 -0.62 16.89 -17.58
N VAL A 220 -1.23 15.72 -17.38
CA VAL A 220 -1.92 14.92 -18.40
C VAL A 220 -3.36 14.56 -18.00
N ASP A 221 -3.71 14.55 -16.72
CA ASP A 221 -5.07 14.42 -16.22
C ASP A 221 -5.87 15.68 -16.56
N ALA A 222 -6.97 15.53 -17.31
CA ALA A 222 -7.86 16.64 -17.66
C ALA A 222 -8.83 17.01 -16.53
N GLU A 223 -8.92 16.20 -15.48
CA GLU A 223 -9.72 16.42 -14.26
C GLU A 223 -8.84 16.23 -13.00
N PRO A 224 -7.76 17.03 -12.83
CA PRO A 224 -6.74 16.80 -11.82
C PRO A 224 -7.28 16.97 -10.39
N LEU A 225 -6.80 16.10 -9.49
CA LEU A 225 -7.20 16.08 -8.08
C LEU A 225 -6.48 17.17 -7.27
N PHE A 226 -6.99 18.41 -7.31
CA PHE A 226 -6.36 19.59 -6.67
C PHE A 226 -6.07 19.50 -5.16
N PHE A 227 -6.69 18.55 -4.45
CA PHE A 227 -6.53 18.34 -3.01
C PHE A 227 -5.91 16.98 -2.65
N ALA A 228 -5.59 16.13 -3.63
CA ALA A 228 -4.97 14.83 -3.37
C ALA A 228 -3.47 15.01 -3.08
N GLU A 229 -2.99 14.31 -2.06
CA GLU A 229 -1.56 14.30 -1.75
C GLU A 229 -0.80 13.42 -2.75
N SER A 230 0.37 13.88 -3.20
CA SER A 230 1.27 13.08 -4.06
C SER A 230 2.04 12.00 -3.28
N THR A 231 1.85 11.93 -1.96
CA THR A 231 2.55 11.05 -1.02
C THR A 231 1.54 10.16 -0.31
N LEU A 232 1.93 8.93 -0.02
CA LEU A 232 1.09 7.99 0.72
C LEU A 232 0.91 8.45 2.17
N GLU A 233 -0.24 8.10 2.76
CA GLU A 233 -0.44 8.27 4.20
C GLU A 233 0.59 7.45 5.00
N PRO A 234 1.01 7.90 6.21
CA PRO A 234 2.06 7.23 6.98
C PRO A 234 1.81 5.74 7.28
N TRP A 235 0.53 5.31 7.30
CA TRP A 235 0.15 3.92 7.55
C TRP A 235 0.23 3.00 6.32
N LEU A 236 0.43 3.56 5.12
CA LEU A 236 0.83 2.81 3.91
C LEU A 236 2.32 2.97 3.59
N ASP A 237 2.93 4.12 3.92
CA ASP A 237 4.36 4.35 3.70
C ASP A 237 5.21 3.53 4.67
N ALA A 238 5.75 2.40 4.21
CA ALA A 238 6.62 1.50 4.99
C ALA A 238 7.99 2.10 5.37
N ALA A 239 8.41 3.22 4.75
CA ALA A 239 9.61 3.95 5.14
C ALA A 239 9.38 4.84 6.39
N GLN A 240 8.12 5.17 6.71
CA GLN A 240 7.77 5.96 7.88
C GLN A 240 7.53 5.08 9.12
N GLU A 241 8.16 5.42 10.24
CA GLU A 241 7.84 4.83 11.55
C GLU A 241 6.49 5.40 12.04
N LEU A 242 5.56 4.54 12.46
CA LEU A 242 4.30 5.03 13.03
C LEU A 242 4.54 5.54 14.44
N LYS A 243 4.20 6.82 14.66
CA LYS A 243 4.41 7.52 15.93
C LYS A 243 3.09 8.06 16.48
N GLY A 244 2.89 7.91 17.79
CA GLY A 244 1.81 8.56 18.54
C GLY A 244 0.72 7.61 19.03
N ARG A 245 0.06 8.02 20.12
CA ARG A 245 -0.85 7.18 20.93
C ARG A 245 -1.98 6.49 20.15
N ARG A 246 -2.41 7.02 19.00
CA ARG A 246 -3.46 6.42 18.16
C ARG A 246 -3.08 5.07 17.52
N TYR A 247 -1.78 4.75 17.48
CA TYR A 247 -1.27 3.47 16.97
C TYR A 247 -0.85 2.51 18.09
N ALA A 248 -0.93 2.93 19.35
CA ALA A 248 -0.58 2.10 20.50
C ALA A 248 -1.74 1.18 20.89
N ILE A 249 -1.43 -0.09 21.19
CA ILE A 249 -2.42 -1.07 21.67
C ILE A 249 -2.30 -1.29 23.19
N ARG A 250 -3.26 -2.02 23.76
CA ARG A 250 -3.23 -2.43 25.17
C ARG A 250 -2.49 -3.75 25.36
N ASP A 251 -2.02 -3.97 26.57
CA ASP A 251 -1.43 -5.22 27.07
C ASP A 251 -2.33 -6.45 26.82
N ILE A 252 -3.62 -6.34 27.19
CA ILE A 252 -4.62 -7.41 26.99
C ILE A 252 -4.81 -7.74 25.51
N GLU A 253 -4.68 -6.74 24.64
CA GLU A 253 -4.85 -6.85 23.19
C GLU A 253 -3.61 -7.50 22.54
N ALA A 254 -2.40 -7.10 22.94
CA ALA A 254 -1.17 -7.79 22.58
C ALA A 254 -1.18 -9.26 23.02
N ALA A 255 -1.63 -9.55 24.24
CA ALA A 255 -1.73 -10.91 24.77
C ALA A 255 -2.70 -11.79 23.97
N GLN A 256 -3.87 -11.24 23.62
CA GLN A 256 -4.88 -11.96 22.86
C GLN A 256 -4.41 -12.23 21.43
N LEU A 257 -3.77 -11.26 20.77
CA LEU A 257 -3.20 -11.45 19.43
C LEU A 257 -2.10 -12.53 19.40
N VAL A 258 -1.17 -12.54 20.37
CA VAL A 258 -0.13 -13.60 20.46
C VAL A 258 -0.77 -14.98 20.65
N LYS A 259 -1.83 -15.05 21.47
CA LYS A 259 -2.57 -16.29 21.70
C LYS A 259 -3.33 -16.77 20.46
N GLU A 260 -3.96 -15.85 19.72
CA GLU A 260 -4.68 -16.15 18.47
C GLU A 260 -3.71 -16.61 17.37
N MET A 261 -2.55 -15.96 17.23
CA MET A 261 -1.49 -16.38 16.30
C MET A 261 -0.95 -17.79 16.53
N ASN A 262 -1.07 -18.33 17.75
CA ASN A 262 -0.67 -19.70 18.09
C ASN A 262 -1.88 -20.66 18.20
N ALA A 263 -3.10 -20.19 17.92
CA ALA A 263 -4.30 -21.02 17.94
C ALA A 263 -4.49 -21.77 16.61
N GLN A 264 -5.29 -22.83 16.63
CA GLN A 264 -5.76 -23.49 15.42
C GLN A 264 -6.95 -22.71 14.85
N LEU A 265 -6.64 -21.75 13.98
CA LEU A 265 -7.60 -20.92 13.26
C LEU A 265 -7.74 -21.42 11.81
N ASP A 266 -8.81 -21.01 11.13
CA ASP A 266 -8.88 -21.09 9.67
C ASP A 266 -7.93 -20.07 9.01
N ALA A 267 -7.65 -20.26 7.72
CA ALA A 267 -6.67 -19.47 7.00
C ALA A 267 -7.02 -17.97 6.91
N ASP A 268 -8.30 -17.64 6.74
CA ASP A 268 -8.75 -16.24 6.60
C ASP A 268 -8.65 -15.51 7.94
N THR A 269 -9.08 -16.16 9.03
CA THR A 269 -8.93 -15.60 10.39
C THR A 269 -7.45 -15.46 10.78
N LEU A 270 -6.61 -16.46 10.49
CA LEU A 270 -5.16 -16.39 10.77
C LEU A 270 -4.50 -15.26 9.98
N TYR A 271 -4.88 -15.06 8.71
CA TYR A 271 -4.39 -13.97 7.87
C TYR A 271 -4.71 -12.60 8.47
N GLU A 272 -5.94 -12.36 8.92
CA GLU A 272 -6.32 -11.08 9.52
C GLU A 272 -5.64 -10.83 10.88
N VAL A 273 -5.51 -11.86 11.74
CA VAL A 273 -4.76 -11.74 13.00
C VAL A 273 -3.28 -11.41 12.72
N ALA A 274 -2.67 -12.08 11.74
CA ALA A 274 -1.29 -11.81 11.32
C ALA A 274 -1.12 -10.41 10.73
N LYS A 275 -2.08 -9.94 9.92
CA LYS A 275 -2.13 -8.56 9.37
C LYS A 275 -2.21 -7.53 10.50
N MET A 276 -3.04 -7.76 11.52
CA MET A 276 -3.13 -6.89 12.71
C MET A 276 -1.79 -6.85 13.47
N VAL A 277 -1.20 -7.99 13.83
CA VAL A 277 0.09 -8.05 14.53
C VAL A 277 1.19 -7.32 13.75
N LYS A 278 1.29 -7.58 12.45
CA LYS A 278 2.22 -6.91 11.53
C LYS A 278 2.05 -5.38 11.56
N ASN A 279 0.81 -4.90 11.44
CA ASN A 279 0.52 -3.47 11.45
C ASN A 279 0.82 -2.84 12.81
N HIS A 280 0.54 -3.52 13.92
CA HIS A 280 0.88 -3.02 15.26
C HIS A 280 2.40 -2.96 15.51
N CYS A 281 3.18 -3.91 14.97
CA CYS A 281 4.65 -3.90 15.08
C CYS A 281 5.33 -2.71 14.38
N ARG A 282 4.60 -1.91 13.57
CA ARG A 282 5.11 -0.65 13.01
C ARG A 282 5.26 0.50 14.01
N HIS A 283 4.71 0.35 15.22
CA HIS A 283 4.84 1.33 16.29
C HIS A 283 5.79 0.78 17.37
N GLN A 284 6.92 1.45 17.60
CA GLN A 284 7.97 1.03 18.53
C GLN A 284 7.47 0.60 19.92
N GLY A 285 6.52 1.34 20.51
CA GLY A 285 5.96 0.97 21.82
C GLY A 285 5.24 -0.39 21.83
N ASN A 286 4.65 -0.80 20.70
CA ASN A 286 3.95 -2.08 20.59
C ASN A 286 4.95 -3.24 20.44
N ARG A 287 6.08 -3.01 19.74
CA ARG A 287 7.14 -4.01 19.58
C ARG A 287 7.66 -4.48 20.94
N ARG A 288 7.90 -3.54 21.85
CA ARG A 288 8.25 -3.86 23.25
C ARG A 288 7.14 -4.63 23.97
N LEU A 289 5.91 -4.13 23.88
CA LEU A 289 4.75 -4.72 24.55
C LEU A 289 4.51 -6.18 24.15
N PHE A 290 4.67 -6.55 22.87
CA PHE A 290 4.57 -7.94 22.43
C PHE A 290 5.61 -8.87 23.11
N LEU A 291 6.85 -8.40 23.30
CA LEU A 291 7.90 -9.16 23.98
C LEU A 291 7.67 -9.25 25.49
N GLU A 292 7.23 -8.15 26.12
CA GLU A 292 6.91 -8.12 27.56
C GLU A 292 5.71 -9.00 27.92
N THR A 293 4.76 -9.17 26.99
CA THR A 293 3.51 -9.89 27.22
C THR A 293 3.69 -11.41 27.12
N ASP A 294 4.23 -11.92 26.00
CA ASP A 294 4.61 -13.33 25.83
C ASP A 294 5.63 -13.47 24.69
N ARG A 295 6.90 -13.18 24.99
CA ARG A 295 8.01 -13.38 24.05
C ARG A 295 8.05 -14.80 23.46
N SER A 296 7.81 -15.83 24.28
CA SER A 296 7.87 -17.23 23.85
C SER A 296 6.80 -17.55 22.80
N GLY A 297 5.55 -17.22 23.07
CA GLY A 297 4.44 -17.36 22.12
C GLY A 297 4.63 -16.48 20.89
N PHE A 298 5.16 -15.26 21.04
CA PHE A 298 5.41 -14.37 19.92
C PHE A 298 6.50 -14.89 18.96
N VAL A 299 7.64 -15.36 19.48
CA VAL A 299 8.68 -16.00 18.67
C VAL A 299 8.19 -17.29 18.03
N GLN A 300 7.37 -18.09 18.73
CA GLN A 300 6.76 -19.29 18.17
C GLN A 300 5.75 -18.97 17.05
N ALA A 301 4.98 -17.90 17.17
CA ALA A 301 4.10 -17.40 16.11
C ALA A 301 4.91 -16.98 14.89
N LEU A 302 5.96 -16.16 15.05
CA LEU A 302 6.83 -15.74 13.94
C LEU A 302 7.47 -16.93 13.22
N LYS A 303 7.93 -17.94 13.95
CA LYS A 303 8.44 -19.19 13.35
C LYS A 303 7.37 -19.95 12.57
N SER A 304 6.16 -20.01 13.10
CA SER A 304 5.04 -20.71 12.45
C SER A 304 4.63 -19.98 11.17
N MET A 305 4.52 -18.64 11.20
CA MET A 305 4.28 -17.80 10.03
C MET A 305 5.36 -17.95 8.95
N LEU A 306 6.65 -17.95 9.34
CA LEU A 306 7.76 -18.15 8.39
C LEU A 306 7.73 -19.53 7.74
N ALA A 307 7.25 -20.57 8.44
CA ALA A 307 7.13 -21.93 7.92
C ALA A 307 5.85 -22.18 7.10
N ASP A 308 4.90 -21.26 7.13
CA ASP A 308 3.62 -21.33 6.41
C ASP A 308 3.74 -20.74 4.99
N SER A 309 2.61 -20.34 4.41
CA SER A 309 2.44 -19.64 3.14
C SER A 309 3.34 -18.39 3.00
N GLU A 310 3.67 -18.08 1.75
CA GLU A 310 4.53 -16.96 1.34
C GLU A 310 4.04 -15.62 1.92
N VAL A 311 2.71 -15.44 2.03
CA VAL A 311 2.09 -14.22 2.53
C VAL A 311 2.31 -14.05 4.04
N LEU A 312 2.07 -15.09 4.85
CA LEU A 312 2.35 -15.05 6.29
C LEU A 312 3.86 -14.95 6.56
N ALA A 313 4.68 -15.64 5.75
CA ALA A 313 6.12 -15.57 5.86
C ALA A 313 6.66 -14.15 5.54
N ARG A 314 6.10 -13.46 4.54
CA ARG A 314 6.35 -12.02 4.28
C ARG A 314 5.93 -11.13 5.45
N PHE A 315 4.80 -11.39 6.10
CA PHE A 315 4.38 -10.64 7.29
C PHE A 315 5.37 -10.82 8.45
N ALA A 316 5.84 -12.05 8.70
CA ALA A 316 6.82 -12.33 9.74
C ALA A 316 8.19 -11.71 9.45
N ALA A 317 8.66 -11.78 8.20
CA ALA A 317 9.86 -11.06 7.77
C ALA A 317 9.71 -9.54 7.99
N PHE A 318 8.57 -8.95 7.62
CA PHE A 318 8.33 -7.53 7.85
C PHE A 318 8.27 -7.15 9.33
N ILE A 319 7.73 -8.00 10.20
CA ILE A 319 7.78 -7.81 11.66
C ILE A 319 9.23 -7.83 12.14
N LEU A 320 10.02 -8.83 11.75
CA LEU A 320 11.44 -8.94 12.09
C LEU A 320 12.24 -7.72 11.60
N LEU A 321 11.92 -7.17 10.42
CA LEU A 321 12.48 -5.92 9.92
C LEU A 321 12.17 -4.73 10.84
N GLN A 322 10.98 -4.66 11.46
CA GLN A 322 10.69 -3.57 12.39
C GLN A 322 11.50 -3.70 13.69
N TYR A 323 11.75 -4.91 14.19
CA TYR A 323 12.67 -5.14 15.32
C TYR A 323 14.14 -4.88 14.95
N ALA A 324 14.55 -5.19 13.71
CA ALA A 324 15.89 -4.88 13.20
C ALA A 324 16.23 -3.38 13.21
N LYS A 325 15.21 -2.52 13.11
CA LYS A 325 15.32 -1.05 13.15
C LYS A 325 15.42 -0.47 14.57
N ASP A 326 15.15 -1.24 15.63
CA ASP A 326 15.13 -0.70 16.99
C ASP A 326 16.55 -0.37 17.52
N SER A 327 16.72 0.85 18.01
CA SER A 327 17.94 1.30 18.66
C SER A 327 18.07 0.73 20.07
N CYS A 328 19.28 0.27 20.40
CA CYS A 328 19.60 -0.70 21.47
C CYS A 328 19.42 -0.25 22.94
N ASP A 329 18.71 0.84 23.23
CA ASP A 329 18.78 1.50 24.55
C ASP A 329 17.95 0.83 25.68
N GLU A 330 17.07 -0.13 25.38
CA GLU A 330 16.11 -0.67 26.37
C GLU A 330 16.13 -2.19 26.61
N GLY A 331 17.20 -2.90 26.23
CA GLY A 331 17.58 -4.20 26.83
C GLY A 331 16.64 -5.42 26.67
N VAL A 332 15.52 -5.31 25.96
CA VAL A 332 14.61 -6.44 25.70
C VAL A 332 15.04 -7.19 24.43
N GLU A 333 15.68 -8.35 24.61
CA GLU A 333 16.10 -9.22 23.49
C GLU A 333 14.92 -10.02 22.91
N LEU A 334 14.76 -9.96 21.58
CA LEU A 334 13.76 -10.71 20.81
C LEU A 334 13.88 -12.23 21.03
N PHE A 335 15.10 -12.77 21.02
CA PHE A 335 15.36 -14.20 21.18
C PHE A 335 15.86 -14.52 22.58
N SER A 336 15.40 -15.64 23.14
CA SER A 336 15.80 -16.15 24.47
C SER A 336 17.10 -16.95 24.42
N SER A 337 17.51 -17.41 23.23
CA SER A 337 18.65 -18.30 23.04
C SER A 337 19.17 -18.27 21.61
N ALA A 338 20.42 -18.67 21.43
CA ALA A 338 21.00 -18.93 20.11
C ALA A 338 20.23 -20.00 19.32
N PHE A 339 19.58 -20.96 19.98
CA PHE A 339 18.76 -21.97 19.29
C PHE A 339 17.52 -21.35 18.64
N GLU A 340 16.82 -20.45 19.35
CA GLU A 340 15.67 -19.72 18.77
C GLU A 340 16.11 -18.88 17.57
N ARG A 341 17.15 -18.06 17.75
CA ARG A 341 17.76 -17.22 16.71
C ARG A 341 18.10 -18.05 15.46
N ASN A 342 18.94 -19.08 15.59
CA ASN A 342 19.37 -19.91 14.47
C ASN A 342 18.20 -20.63 13.78
N SER A 343 17.15 -20.98 14.53
CA SER A 343 15.94 -21.59 13.96
C SER A 343 15.09 -20.62 13.13
N VAL A 344 15.11 -19.32 13.47
CA VAL A 344 14.48 -18.27 12.64
C VAL A 344 15.36 -17.93 11.44
N GLU A 345 16.67 -17.87 11.60
CA GLU A 345 17.64 -17.63 10.52
C GLU A 345 17.53 -18.67 9.39
N LEU A 346 17.40 -19.96 9.77
CA LEU A 346 17.15 -21.05 8.83
C LEU A 346 15.84 -20.83 8.04
N LEU A 347 14.75 -20.50 8.73
CA LEU A 347 13.44 -20.24 8.10
C LEU A 347 13.46 -19.00 7.19
N LEU A 348 14.25 -17.98 7.51
CA LEU A 348 14.47 -16.82 6.62
C LEU A 348 15.22 -17.23 5.35
N SER A 349 16.21 -18.12 5.46
CA SER A 349 16.94 -18.66 4.29
C SER A 349 16.06 -19.57 3.43
N GLU A 350 15.15 -20.34 4.04
CA GLU A 350 14.14 -21.13 3.33
C GLU A 350 13.10 -20.25 2.62
N LEU A 351 12.69 -19.14 3.25
CA LEU A 351 11.84 -18.13 2.62
C LEU A 351 12.54 -17.43 1.46
N GLU A 352 13.83 -17.09 1.59
CA GLU A 352 14.65 -16.52 0.52
C GLU A 352 14.66 -17.43 -0.72
N CYS A 353 14.82 -18.75 -0.52
CA CYS A 353 14.74 -19.73 -1.58
C CYS A 353 13.35 -19.76 -2.24
N ARG A 354 12.27 -19.81 -1.45
CA ARG A 354 10.88 -19.88 -1.96
C ARG A 354 10.44 -18.63 -2.71
N GLU A 355 10.79 -17.45 -2.20
CA GLU A 355 10.44 -16.17 -2.82
C GLU A 355 11.37 -15.77 -3.97
N SER A 356 12.46 -16.50 -4.25
CA SER A 356 13.45 -16.12 -5.27
C SER A 356 12.89 -15.99 -6.70
N GLU A 357 11.86 -16.78 -7.06
CA GLU A 357 11.18 -16.74 -8.37
C GLU A 357 9.84 -15.97 -8.34
N SER A 358 9.46 -15.43 -7.17
CA SER A 358 8.19 -14.72 -6.94
C SER A 358 8.14 -13.34 -7.61
N VAL A 359 6.93 -12.84 -7.87
CA VAL A 359 6.74 -11.42 -8.25
C VAL A 359 7.20 -10.48 -7.12
N CYS A 360 7.08 -10.94 -5.86
CA CYS A 360 7.53 -10.21 -4.68
C CYS A 360 9.05 -10.30 -4.41
N ALA A 361 9.81 -11.17 -5.12
CA ALA A 361 11.24 -11.41 -4.89
C ALA A 361 12.05 -10.12 -4.71
N ARG A 362 11.86 -9.17 -5.64
CA ARG A 362 12.57 -7.89 -5.69
C ARG A 362 12.36 -6.98 -4.46
N PHE A 363 11.32 -7.23 -3.66
CA PHE A 363 11.06 -6.53 -2.40
C PHE A 363 11.46 -7.41 -1.19
N THR A 364 11.09 -8.70 -1.24
CA THR A 364 11.32 -9.65 -0.13
C THR A 364 12.80 -9.92 0.07
N ILE A 365 13.57 -10.16 -1.00
CA ILE A 365 14.99 -10.52 -0.89
C ILE A 365 15.84 -9.39 -0.27
N PRO A 366 15.71 -8.09 -0.64
CA PRO A 366 16.37 -6.99 0.07
C PRO A 366 15.97 -6.90 1.55
N MET A 367 14.69 -7.10 1.88
CA MET A 367 14.21 -7.11 3.26
C MET A 367 14.86 -8.25 4.08
N LEU A 368 14.96 -9.46 3.51
CA LEU A 368 15.62 -10.59 4.19
C LEU A 368 17.11 -10.33 4.42
N ALA A 369 17.80 -9.74 3.45
CA ALA A 369 19.21 -9.38 3.59
C ALA A 369 19.43 -8.33 4.69
N GLU A 370 18.55 -7.31 4.82
CA GLU A 370 18.61 -6.33 5.90
C GLU A 370 18.39 -6.98 7.28
N ILE A 371 17.41 -7.89 7.38
CA ILE A 371 17.12 -8.64 8.62
C ILE A 371 18.32 -9.50 9.03
N GLN A 372 18.87 -10.32 8.12
CA GLN A 372 20.01 -11.21 8.39
C GLN A 372 21.28 -10.45 8.78
N GLN A 373 21.50 -9.25 8.23
CA GLN A 373 22.63 -8.38 8.58
C GLN A 373 22.41 -7.55 9.85
N SER A 374 21.20 -7.56 10.41
CA SER A 374 20.84 -6.77 11.58
C SER A 374 21.30 -7.41 12.90
N ARG A 375 21.35 -6.57 13.95
CA ARG A 375 21.86 -6.98 15.27
C ARG A 375 21.01 -8.03 15.99
N ILE A 376 19.79 -8.33 15.55
CA ILE A 376 18.98 -9.38 16.19
C ILE A 376 19.52 -10.78 15.89
N PHE A 377 20.36 -10.92 14.85
CA PHE A 377 21.08 -12.16 14.50
C PHE A 377 22.58 -12.16 14.88
N VAL A 378 23.15 -11.03 15.30
CA VAL A 378 24.53 -10.90 15.81
C VAL A 378 24.62 -11.30 17.28
#